data_AF-A0A944TGY4-F1
#
_entry.id   AF-A0A944TGY4-F1
#
_cell.length_a   1.000
_cell.length_b   1.000
_cell.length_c   1.000
_cell.angle_alpha   90.00
_cell.angle_beta   90.00
_cell.angle_gamma   90.00
#
_symmetry.space_group_name_H-M   'P 1'
#
loop_
_entity.id
_entity.type
_entity.pdbx_description
1 polymer ?
#
loop_
_entity_poly.entity_id
_entity_poly.type
_entity_poly.pdbx_seq_one_letter_code
_entity_poly.pdbx_strand_id
1 'polypeptide(L)'
;MHEPSLMYNQATMPETMTKLLALGMDLPDVVKRSTWDPAVAIGHPELGNLGQTALADIAVLEIAEGDFGLTDNGTGYRVFPTDKRIVVQMTVKDGKVVWDKNGKSRDHWSSTPPTNPALV
;
A
#
# COMPACT_ATOMS: atom_id res chain seq x y z
N MET A 1 -0.15 -2.64 -14.89
CA MET A 1 0.65 -1.48 -14.44
C MET A 1 1.81 -1.34 -15.40
N HIS A 2 1.99 -0.17 -16.02
CA HIS A 2 3.15 0.09 -16.87
C HIS A 2 4.39 0.21 -15.96
N GLU A 3 5.46 -0.54 -16.24
CA GLU A 3 6.72 -0.52 -15.47
C GLU A 3 7.27 0.89 -15.20
N PRO A 4 7.19 1.86 -16.15
CA PRO A 4 7.60 3.24 -15.90
C PRO A 4 6.89 3.90 -14.71
N SER A 5 5.63 3.54 -14.42
CA SER A 5 4.87 4.14 -13.31
C SER A 5 5.46 3.78 -11.94
N LEU A 6 6.20 2.67 -11.82
CA LEU A 6 6.94 2.34 -10.60
C LEU A 6 8.19 3.21 -10.43
N MET A 7 8.77 3.67 -11.54
CA MET A 7 10.00 4.46 -11.56
C MET A 7 9.76 5.94 -11.24
N TYR A 8 8.51 6.39 -11.29
CA TYR A 8 8.12 7.74 -10.90
C TYR A 8 7.67 7.77 -9.45
N ASN A 9 8.39 8.52 -8.62
CA ASN A 9 8.11 8.73 -7.20
C ASN A 9 6.70 9.29 -6.89
N GLN A 10 5.97 9.82 -7.89
CA GLN A 10 4.62 10.37 -7.72
C GLN A 10 3.47 9.48 -8.20
N ALA A 11 3.73 8.30 -8.75
CA ALA A 11 2.72 7.59 -9.57
C ALA A 11 2.08 6.37 -8.89
N THR A 12 2.23 6.22 -7.57
CA THR A 12 1.61 5.11 -6.82
C THR A 12 0.47 5.60 -5.92
N MET A 13 -0.47 4.70 -5.61
CA MET A 13 -1.58 5.04 -4.71
C MET A 13 -1.14 5.50 -3.31
N PRO A 14 -0.17 4.86 -2.63
CA PRO A 14 0.33 5.34 -1.33
C PRO A 14 0.91 6.76 -1.40
N GLU A 15 1.55 7.13 -2.50
CA GLU A 15 2.07 8.49 -2.71
C GLU A 15 0.95 9.51 -2.88
N THR A 16 -0.06 9.19 -3.70
CA THR A 16 -1.25 10.03 -3.86
C THR A 16 -2.00 10.20 -2.54
N MET A 17 -2.19 9.11 -1.79
CA MET A 17 -2.80 9.15 -0.46
C MET A 17 -2.00 10.02 0.51
N THR A 18 -0.67 9.91 0.49
CA THR A 18 0.22 10.74 1.33
C THR A 18 0.08 12.22 1.00
N LYS A 19 0.02 12.59 -0.28
CA LYS A 19 -0.22 13.98 -0.70
C LYS A 19 -1.53 14.52 -0.17
N LEU A 20 -2.61 13.76 -0.29
CA LEU A 20 -3.93 14.21 0.20
C LEU A 20 -3.95 14.36 1.72
N LEU A 21 -3.32 13.43 2.44
CA LEU A 21 -3.14 13.52 3.88
C LEU A 21 -2.34 14.77 4.27
N ALA A 22 -1.21 15.03 3.59
CA ALA A 22 -0.37 16.20 3.82
C ALA A 22 -1.06 17.53 3.50
N LEU A 23 -2.06 17.52 2.61
CA LEU A 23 -2.91 18.67 2.29
C LEU A 23 -4.10 18.84 3.25
N GLY A 24 -4.19 18.04 4.32
CA GLY A 24 -5.18 18.18 5.37
C GLY A 24 -6.46 17.36 5.18
N MET A 25 -6.47 16.37 4.27
CA MET A 25 -7.57 15.41 4.20
C MET A 25 -7.45 14.40 5.34
N ASP A 26 -8.55 14.14 6.04
CA ASP A 26 -8.58 13.16 7.11
C ASP A 26 -8.30 11.74 6.59
N LEU A 27 -7.57 10.95 7.38
CA LEU A 27 -7.19 9.58 6.98
C LEU A 27 -8.38 8.70 6.55
N PRO A 28 -9.54 8.68 7.25
CA PRO A 28 -10.70 7.91 6.80
C PRO A 28 -11.19 8.31 5.42
N ASP A 29 -11.15 9.60 5.09
CA ASP A 29 -11.55 10.10 3.77
C ASP A 29 -10.53 9.70 2.70
N VAL A 30 -9.23 9.75 3.00
CA VAL A 30 -8.18 9.26 2.12
C VAL A 30 -8.38 7.77 1.81
N VAL A 31 -8.67 6.94 2.82
CA VAL A 31 -8.95 5.51 2.64
C VAL A 31 -10.22 5.29 1.82
N LYS A 32 -11.32 5.96 2.16
CA LYS A 32 -12.60 5.83 1.44
C LYS A 32 -12.46 6.19 -0.06
N ARG A 33 -11.79 7.30 -0.36
CA ARG A 33 -11.58 7.79 -1.73
C ARG A 33 -10.58 6.97 -2.54
N SER A 34 -9.79 6.12 -1.89
CA SER A 34 -8.84 5.20 -2.53
C SER A 34 -9.35 3.75 -2.61
N THR A 35 -10.52 3.45 -2.04
CA THR A 35 -11.06 2.08 -1.97
C THR A 35 -12.53 2.01 -2.41
N TRP A 36 -13.44 2.47 -1.56
CA TRP A 36 -14.89 2.34 -1.76
C TRP A 36 -15.44 3.23 -2.86
N ASP A 37 -15.12 4.53 -2.84
CA ASP A 37 -15.65 5.48 -3.82
C ASP A 37 -15.30 5.09 -5.27
N PRO A 38 -14.05 4.72 -5.61
CA PRO A 38 -13.74 4.25 -6.96
C PRO A 38 -14.43 2.92 -7.28
N ALA A 39 -14.53 1.98 -6.33
CA ALA A 39 -15.22 0.69 -6.53
C ALA A 39 -16.69 0.90 -6.94
N VAL A 40 -17.40 1.79 -6.25
CA VAL A 40 -18.77 2.18 -6.62
C VAL A 40 -18.80 2.87 -7.98
N ALA A 41 -17.88 3.80 -8.24
CA ALA A 41 -17.84 4.57 -9.47
C ALA A 41 -17.63 3.70 -10.73
N ILE A 42 -16.90 2.59 -10.61
CA ILE A 42 -16.68 1.64 -11.71
C ILE A 42 -17.71 0.50 -11.75
N GLY A 43 -18.72 0.51 -10.86
CA GLY A 43 -19.77 -0.51 -10.82
C GLY A 43 -19.34 -1.85 -10.20
N HIS A 44 -18.32 -1.85 -9.36
CA HIS A 44 -17.79 -3.04 -8.68
C HIS A 44 -17.90 -2.94 -7.14
N PRO A 45 -19.12 -2.88 -6.57
CA PRO A 45 -19.34 -2.72 -5.13
C PRO A 45 -18.88 -3.93 -4.29
N GLU A 46 -18.54 -5.04 -4.91
CA GLU A 46 -17.89 -6.18 -4.27
C GLU A 46 -16.45 -5.89 -3.84
N LEU A 47 -15.83 -4.83 -4.37
CA LEU A 47 -14.46 -4.40 -4.06
C LEU A 47 -14.44 -3.28 -3.00
N GLY A 48 -13.24 -2.99 -2.49
CA GLY A 48 -12.97 -1.77 -1.72
C GLY A 48 -13.68 -1.68 -0.36
N ASN A 49 -14.20 -2.79 0.16
CA ASN A 49 -14.90 -2.86 1.44
C ASN A 49 -14.46 -4.07 2.28
N LEU A 50 -14.66 -3.98 3.60
CA LEU A 50 -14.40 -5.06 4.55
C LEU A 50 -15.72 -5.60 5.07
N GLY A 51 -16.32 -6.52 4.33
CA GLY A 51 -17.53 -7.25 4.70
C GLY A 51 -17.28 -8.75 4.90
N GLN A 52 -18.15 -9.43 5.66
CA GLN A 52 -18.01 -10.87 5.91
C GLN A 52 -18.03 -11.72 4.64
N THR A 53 -18.71 -11.25 3.59
CA THR A 53 -18.82 -11.92 2.28
C THR A 53 -17.98 -11.26 1.20
N ALA A 54 -17.16 -10.26 1.55
CA ALA A 54 -16.29 -9.58 0.60
C ALA A 54 -15.06 -10.43 0.27
N LEU A 55 -14.43 -10.16 -0.87
CA LEU A 55 -13.16 -10.78 -1.22
C LEU A 55 -12.09 -10.39 -0.19
N ALA A 56 -11.23 -11.33 0.19
CA ALA A 56 -10.15 -11.10 1.14
C ALA A 56 -8.95 -10.39 0.48
N ASP A 57 -9.21 -9.21 -0.08
CA ASP A 57 -8.24 -8.31 -0.68
C ASP A 57 -7.94 -7.17 0.31
N ILE A 58 -6.74 -7.16 0.89
CA ILE A 58 -6.38 -6.28 2.00
C ILE A 58 -5.03 -5.62 1.74
N ALA A 59 -4.97 -4.30 1.88
CA ALA A 59 -3.73 -3.55 1.95
C ALA A 59 -3.45 -3.17 3.41
N VAL A 60 -2.31 -3.59 3.95
CA VAL A 60 -1.84 -3.16 5.27
C VAL A 60 -0.93 -1.96 5.07
N LEU A 61 -1.34 -0.82 5.63
CA LEU A 61 -0.66 0.45 5.49
C LEU A 61 -0.09 0.91 6.84
N GLU A 62 1.09 1.52 6.80
CA GLU A 62 1.72 2.23 7.92
C GLU A 62 1.72 3.72 7.62
N ILE A 63 1.42 4.55 8.62
CA ILE A 63 1.77 5.97 8.60
C ILE A 63 3.15 6.09 9.22
N ALA A 64 4.17 6.17 8.39
CA ALA A 64 5.53 6.41 8.84
C ALA A 64 5.67 7.89 9.21
N GLU A 65 6.28 8.16 10.37
CA GLU A 65 6.63 9.51 10.82
C GLU A 65 8.10 9.80 10.46
N GLY A 66 8.39 11.01 9.99
CA GLY A 66 9.74 11.40 9.57
C GLY A 66 9.75 12.63 8.66
N ASP A 67 10.93 13.08 8.26
CA ASP A 67 11.07 14.20 7.32
C ASP A 67 10.98 13.69 5.87
N PHE A 68 9.88 14.01 5.19
CA PHE A 68 9.62 13.59 3.82
C PHE A 68 9.35 14.76 2.88
N GLY A 69 9.84 14.61 1.65
CA GLY A 69 9.51 15.51 0.54
C GLY A 69 8.55 14.85 -0.46
N LEU A 70 7.48 15.57 -0.82
CA LEU A 70 6.54 15.18 -1.86
C LEU A 70 6.75 16.02 -3.12
N THR A 71 6.80 15.38 -4.28
CA THR A 71 6.78 16.05 -5.59
C THR A 71 5.48 15.74 -6.30
N ASP A 72 4.97 16.71 -7.05
CA ASP A 72 3.84 16.49 -7.96
C ASP A 72 4.30 16.46 -9.43
N ASN A 73 3.40 16.64 -10.40
CA ASN A 73 3.56 16.36 -11.84
C ASN A 73 4.65 17.15 -12.61
N GLY A 74 5.79 17.45 -11.99
CA GLY A 74 7.03 17.85 -12.67
C GLY A 74 7.08 19.30 -13.13
N THR A 75 6.02 20.08 -12.97
CA THR A 75 5.93 21.45 -13.50
C THR A 75 6.76 22.49 -12.74
N GLY A 76 7.53 22.12 -11.71
CA GLY A 76 8.29 23.14 -10.98
C GLY A 76 9.42 22.72 -10.05
N TYR A 77 9.92 21.47 -10.08
CA TYR A 77 11.03 21.04 -9.21
C TYR A 77 10.90 21.45 -7.73
N ARG A 78 9.65 21.50 -7.22
CA ARG A 78 9.33 21.93 -5.85
C ARG A 78 9.04 20.71 -5.00
N VAL A 79 9.47 20.80 -3.75
CA VAL A 79 9.21 19.80 -2.72
C VAL A 79 8.21 20.38 -1.73
N PHE A 80 7.13 19.64 -1.48
CA PHE A 80 6.22 19.93 -0.37
C PHE A 80 6.66 19.09 0.84
N PRO A 81 7.03 19.72 1.98
CA PRO A 81 7.47 19.00 3.16
C PRO A 81 6.27 18.36 3.88
N THR A 82 6.48 17.18 4.47
CA THR A 82 5.51 16.52 5.33
C THR A 82 6.22 15.68 6.39
N ASP A 83 5.60 15.55 7.55
CA ASP A 83 6.06 14.74 8.67
C ASP A 83 5.58 13.27 8.60
N LYS A 84 4.78 12.92 7.58
CA LYS A 84 4.10 11.63 7.46
C LYS A 84 4.15 11.05 6.05
N ARG A 85 4.31 9.73 5.93
CA ARG A 85 4.22 9.01 4.65
C ARG A 85 3.48 7.69 4.81
N ILE A 86 2.54 7.42 3.90
CA ILE A 86 1.81 6.15 3.87
C ILE A 86 2.66 5.12 3.14
N VAL A 87 2.96 4.01 3.83
CA VAL A 87 3.83 2.94 3.32
C VAL A 87 3.11 1.62 3.38
N VAL A 88 3.08 0.90 2.26
CA VAL A 88 2.50 -0.45 2.20
C VAL A 88 3.43 -1.42 2.93
N GLN A 89 2.87 -2.13 3.89
CA GLN A 89 3.56 -3.17 4.66
C GLN A 89 3.26 -4.57 4.13
N MET A 90 2.04 -4.79 3.65
CA MET A 90 1.59 -6.09 3.15
C MET A 90 0.43 -5.91 2.17
N THR A 91 0.34 -6.83 1.20
CA THR A 91 -0.83 -6.97 0.33
C THR A 91 -1.29 -8.42 0.37
N VAL A 92 -2.57 -8.59 0.71
CA VAL A 92 -3.30 -9.85 0.65
C VAL A 92 -4.23 -9.76 -0.57
N LYS A 93 -4.22 -10.81 -1.38
CA LYS A 93 -5.14 -10.98 -2.51
C LYS A 93 -5.78 -12.35 -2.41
N ASP A 94 -7.11 -12.40 -2.42
CA ASP A 94 -7.89 -13.64 -2.30
C ASP A 94 -7.42 -14.50 -1.11
N GLY A 95 -7.19 -13.86 0.04
CA GLY A 95 -6.73 -14.50 1.27
C GLY A 95 -5.26 -14.94 1.28
N LYS A 96 -4.49 -14.66 0.22
CA LYS A 96 -3.07 -15.02 0.10
C LYS A 96 -2.19 -13.79 0.18
N VAL A 97 -1.12 -13.86 0.96
CA VAL A 97 -0.09 -12.81 1.01
C VAL A 97 0.69 -12.83 -0.30
N VAL A 98 0.56 -11.76 -1.10
CA VAL A 98 1.26 -11.60 -2.39
C VAL A 98 2.41 -10.61 -2.31
N TRP A 99 2.41 -9.75 -1.28
CA TRP A 99 3.50 -8.82 -0.99
C TRP A 99 3.64 -8.65 0.52
N ASP A 100 4.87 -8.63 1.01
CA ASP A 100 5.19 -8.52 2.43
C ASP A 100 6.55 -7.85 2.61
N LYS A 101 6.53 -6.56 2.98
CA LYS A 101 7.72 -5.73 3.07
C LYS A 101 8.71 -6.25 4.11
N ASN A 102 8.21 -6.79 5.21
CA ASN A 102 9.02 -7.18 6.38
C ASN A 102 9.01 -8.69 6.65
N GLY A 103 8.48 -9.49 5.72
CA GLY A 103 8.42 -10.95 5.87
C GLY A 103 7.60 -11.43 7.07
N LYS A 104 6.61 -10.66 7.54
CA LYS A 104 5.76 -11.01 8.70
C LYS A 104 4.97 -12.31 8.52
N SER A 105 4.72 -12.69 7.27
CA SER A 105 4.03 -13.94 6.89
C SER A 105 4.97 -15.14 6.75
N ARG A 106 6.28 -14.95 6.90
CA ARG A 106 7.29 -16.00 6.69
C ARG A 106 7.70 -16.63 8.02
N ASP A 107 8.16 -17.87 7.95
CA ASP A 107 8.73 -18.56 9.10
C ASP A 107 10.00 -17.87 9.59
N HIS A 108 10.29 -18.04 10.89
CA HIS A 108 11.52 -17.54 11.48
C HIS A 108 12.75 -18.18 10.84
N TRP A 109 13.85 -17.43 10.76
CA TRP A 109 15.11 -17.90 10.18
C TRP A 109 15.60 -19.25 10.75
N SER A 110 15.40 -19.48 12.05
CA SER A 110 15.79 -20.73 12.72
C SER A 110 15.02 -21.96 12.25
N SER A 111 13.88 -21.79 11.59
CA SER A 111 13.07 -22.89 11.04
C SER A 111 13.53 -23.32 9.65
N THR A 112 14.74 -22.93 9.24
CA THR A 112 15.32 -23.30 7.95
C THR A 112 15.34 -24.83 7.81
N PRO A 113 14.66 -25.41 6.80
CA PRO A 113 14.73 -26.84 6.54
C PRO A 113 16.18 -27.27 6.30
N PRO A 114 16.58 -28.49 6.69
CA PRO A 114 17.92 -28.97 6.44
C PRO A 114 18.25 -28.91 4.94
N THR A 115 19.48 -28.51 4.63
CA THR A 115 19.97 -28.29 3.26
C THR A 115 19.83 -29.53 2.37
N ASN A 116 19.71 -30.71 2.98
CA ASN A 116 19.39 -31.96 2.30
C ASN A 116 18.16 -32.62 2.94
N PRO A 117 17.00 -32.64 2.25
CA PRO A 117 15.80 -33.33 2.74
C PRO A 117 15.95 -34.86 2.82
N ALA A 118 17.05 -35.43 2.31
CA ALA A 118 17.35 -36.87 2.41
C ALA A 118 18.21 -37.25 3.65
N LEU A 119 18.58 -36.30 4.51
CA LEU A 119 19.37 -36.54 5.73
C LEU A 119 18.56 -36.45 7.03
N VAL A 120 17.23 -36.47 6.93
CA VAL A 120 16.30 -36.48 8.07
C VAL A 120 15.52 -37.79 8.08
#